data_AF-A0A196MKF8-F1
#
_entry.id   AF-A0A196MKF8-F1
#
_cell.length_a   1.000
_cell.length_b   1.000
_cell.length_c   1.000
_cell.angle_alpha   90.00
_cell.angle_beta   90.00
_cell.angle_gamma   90.00
#
_symmetry.space_group_name_H-M   'P 1'
#
loop_
_entity.id
_entity.type
_entity.pdbx_description
1 polymer ?
#
loop_
_entity_poly.entity_id
_entity_poly.type
_entity_poly.pdbx_seq_one_letter_code
_entity_poly.pdbx_strand_id
1 'polypeptide(L)'
;MITRIREVRKAKGLTLEQVGALCDPPTTAQTIGRLETGTRTVSVKWLNRIAQALGVTSAELVALPGQSEVAVAALLGPDGARAPTRPLSFPPPIGSDGMVGVHVGASIGDYRAGDAIWCRRIAPDDYASALNRDILLPRPAGRFLFGRLIGREGDRLQLLPLGSGTRQLVLTDPPWAAVAEQLVRRL
;
A
#
# COMPACT_ATOMS: atom_id res chain seq x y z
N MET A 1 -23.84 -8.85 -9.52
CA MET A 1 -22.46 -8.58 -9.06
C MET A 1 -22.34 -7.08 -8.87
N ILE A 2 -22.20 -6.61 -7.64
CA ILE A 2 -21.98 -5.19 -7.34
C ILE A 2 -20.47 -4.95 -7.53
N THR A 3 -20.09 -4.08 -8.46
CA THR A 3 -18.68 -3.77 -8.73
C THR A 3 -18.28 -2.49 -8.00
N ARG A 4 -17.04 -2.43 -7.52
CA ARG A 4 -16.47 -1.27 -6.79
C ARG A 4 -15.61 -0.38 -7.70
N ILE A 5 -15.72 -0.56 -9.02
CA ILE A 5 -14.88 0.13 -10.03
C ILE A 5 -14.90 1.64 -9.83
N ARG A 6 -16.07 2.22 -9.58
CA ARG A 6 -16.23 3.67 -9.37
C ARG A 6 -15.50 4.18 -8.12
N GLU A 7 -15.55 3.42 -7.03
CA GLU A 7 -14.90 3.78 -5.77
C GLU A 7 -13.38 3.75 -5.92
N VAL A 8 -12.85 2.65 -6.47
CA VAL A 8 -11.42 2.45 -6.70
C VAL A 8 -10.86 3.51 -7.63
N ARG A 9 -11.55 3.82 -8.74
CA ARG A 9 -11.14 4.89 -9.65
C ARG A 9 -11.08 6.25 -8.95
N LYS A 10 -12.12 6.59 -8.16
CA LYS A 10 -12.15 7.85 -7.40
C LYS A 10 -11.03 7.94 -6.37
N ALA A 11 -10.74 6.84 -5.67
CA ALA A 11 -9.63 6.77 -4.72
C ALA A 11 -8.28 7.03 -5.39
N LYS A 12 -8.09 6.59 -6.64
CA LYS A 12 -6.90 6.87 -7.45
C LYS A 12 -6.92 8.23 -8.16
N GLY A 13 -7.98 9.03 -8.00
CA GLY A 13 -8.09 10.36 -8.61
C GLY A 13 -8.23 10.36 -10.14
N LEU A 14 -8.59 9.22 -10.75
CA LEU A 14 -8.65 9.09 -12.21
C LEU A 14 -10.04 9.44 -12.79
N THR A 15 -10.06 10.04 -13.99
CA THR A 15 -11.28 10.27 -14.77
C THR A 15 -11.69 9.02 -15.55
N LEU A 16 -12.95 8.96 -16.01
CA LEU A 16 -13.42 7.84 -16.85
C LEU A 16 -12.63 7.72 -18.14
N GLU A 17 -12.21 8.86 -18.70
CA GLU A 17 -11.42 8.94 -19.92
C GLU A 17 -9.99 8.43 -19.71
N GLN A 18 -9.36 8.82 -18.61
CA GLN A 18 -8.04 8.31 -18.22
C GLN A 18 -8.05 6.80 -18.03
N VAL A 19 -9.05 6.25 -17.33
CA VAL A 19 -9.18 4.78 -17.17
C VAL A 19 -9.41 4.10 -18.50
N GLY A 20 -10.23 4.70 -19.39
CA GLY A 20 -10.46 4.19 -20.74
C GLY A 20 -9.17 4.11 -21.56
N ALA A 21 -8.32 5.14 -21.48
CA ALA A 21 -7.03 5.19 -22.15
C ALA A 21 -6.00 4.20 -21.58
N LEU A 22 -6.04 3.95 -20.25
CA LEU A 22 -5.16 2.98 -19.57
C LEU A 22 -5.56 1.51 -19.80
N CYS A 23 -6.76 1.25 -20.33
CA CYS A 23 -7.18 -0.10 -20.68
C CYS A 23 -6.41 -0.63 -21.89
N ASP A 24 -6.18 -1.95 -21.93
CA ASP A 24 -5.66 -2.64 -23.11
C ASP A 24 -6.63 -3.72 -23.64
N PRO A 25 -7.17 -3.58 -24.87
CA PRO A 25 -7.10 -2.40 -25.73
C PRO A 25 -7.83 -1.18 -25.14
N PRO A 26 -7.44 0.06 -25.54
CA PRO A 26 -8.08 1.28 -25.09
C PRO A 26 -9.58 1.30 -25.35
N THR A 27 -10.32 1.95 -24.45
CA THR A 27 -11.78 2.06 -24.56
C THR A 27 -12.28 3.46 -24.24
N THR A 28 -13.58 3.68 -24.42
CA THR A 28 -14.21 4.98 -24.25
C THR A 28 -14.68 5.20 -22.81
N ALA A 29 -14.66 6.46 -22.37
CA ALA A 29 -15.23 6.88 -21.08
C ALA A 29 -16.68 6.42 -20.89
N GLN A 30 -17.47 6.39 -21.99
CA GLN A 30 -18.84 5.90 -21.98
C GLN A 30 -18.93 4.40 -21.65
N THR A 31 -17.99 3.58 -22.16
CA THR A 31 -17.94 2.14 -21.85
C THR A 31 -17.60 1.92 -20.39
N ILE A 32 -16.60 2.64 -19.86
CA ILE A 32 -16.25 2.58 -18.43
C ILE A 32 -17.44 3.03 -17.57
N GLY A 33 -18.11 4.12 -17.93
CA GLY A 33 -19.29 4.62 -17.22
C GLY A 33 -20.41 3.58 -17.12
N ARG A 34 -20.73 2.86 -18.22
CA ARG A 34 -21.74 1.79 -18.21
C ARG A 34 -21.35 0.60 -17.33
N LEU A 35 -20.05 0.29 -17.22
CA LEU A 35 -19.54 -0.77 -16.36
C LEU A 35 -19.60 -0.36 -14.88
N GLU A 36 -19.38 0.92 -14.57
CA GLU A 36 -19.51 1.48 -13.21
C GLU A 36 -20.96 1.56 -12.72
N THR A 37 -21.92 1.87 -13.60
CA THR A 37 -23.34 2.01 -13.22
C THR A 37 -24.10 0.70 -13.23
N GLY A 38 -23.45 -0.43 -13.55
CA GLY A 38 -24.07 -1.76 -13.53
C GLY A 38 -25.12 -1.99 -14.61
N THR A 39 -25.21 -1.12 -15.63
CA THR A 39 -26.16 -1.26 -16.74
C THR A 39 -25.77 -2.40 -17.70
N ARG A 40 -24.58 -2.97 -17.53
CA ARG A 40 -24.12 -4.22 -18.17
C ARG A 40 -23.44 -5.10 -17.13
N THR A 41 -23.71 -6.42 -17.20
CA THR A 41 -22.97 -7.41 -16.41
C THR A 41 -21.49 -7.38 -16.82
N VAL A 42 -20.61 -7.10 -15.87
CA VAL A 42 -19.17 -7.06 -16.12
C VAL A 42 -18.66 -8.49 -16.28
N SER A 43 -18.08 -8.81 -17.44
CA SER A 43 -17.41 -10.10 -17.64
C SER A 43 -16.07 -10.14 -16.90
N VAL A 44 -15.60 -11.34 -16.55
CA VAL A 44 -14.28 -11.53 -15.90
C VAL A 44 -13.15 -10.92 -16.74
N LYS A 45 -13.25 -11.00 -18.07
CA LYS A 45 -12.28 -10.38 -19.00
C LYS A 45 -12.25 -8.84 -18.85
N TRP A 46 -13.41 -8.20 -18.72
CA TRP A 46 -13.49 -6.76 -18.48
C TRP A 46 -13.00 -6.36 -17.09
N LEU A 47 -13.33 -7.17 -16.09
CA LEU A 47 -12.87 -6.97 -14.72
C LEU A 47 -11.33 -6.97 -14.66
N ASN A 48 -10.68 -7.98 -15.25
CA ASN A 48 -9.22 -8.09 -15.28
C ASN A 48 -8.57 -6.92 -16.03
N ARG A 49 -9.17 -6.49 -17.14
CA ARG A 49 -8.68 -5.33 -17.91
C ARG A 49 -8.73 -4.04 -17.10
N ILE A 50 -9.86 -3.79 -16.43
CA ILE A 50 -10.02 -2.59 -15.59
C ILE A 50 -9.10 -2.68 -14.36
N ALA A 51 -8.90 -3.87 -13.79
CA ALA A 51 -7.98 -4.08 -12.68
C ALA A 51 -6.55 -3.70 -13.07
N GLN A 52 -6.09 -4.15 -14.23
CA GLN A 52 -4.78 -3.75 -14.76
C GLN A 52 -4.70 -2.23 -15.03
N ALA A 53 -5.71 -1.64 -15.69
CA ALA A 53 -5.74 -0.20 -15.96
C ALA A 53 -5.70 0.64 -14.68
N LEU A 54 -6.31 0.14 -13.61
CA LEU A 54 -6.31 0.78 -12.29
C LEU A 54 -5.11 0.37 -11.44
N GLY A 55 -4.28 -0.60 -11.85
CA GLY A 55 -3.18 -1.13 -11.04
C GLY A 55 -3.66 -1.69 -9.70
N VAL A 56 -4.69 -2.53 -9.73
CA VAL A 56 -5.26 -3.26 -8.58
C VAL A 56 -5.52 -4.72 -9.00
N THR A 57 -5.82 -5.59 -8.03
CA THR A 57 -6.27 -6.94 -8.34
C THR A 57 -7.75 -6.97 -8.73
N SER A 58 -8.16 -7.96 -9.52
CA SER A 58 -9.57 -8.14 -9.90
C SER A 58 -10.49 -8.37 -8.71
N ALA A 59 -9.97 -8.97 -7.62
CA ALA A 59 -10.69 -9.18 -6.38
C ALA A 59 -11.07 -7.86 -5.69
N GLU A 60 -10.26 -6.81 -5.82
CA GLU A 60 -10.56 -5.47 -5.28
C GLU A 60 -11.70 -4.77 -6.02
N LEU A 61 -11.94 -5.13 -7.28
CA LEU A 61 -13.03 -4.55 -8.08
C LEU A 61 -14.39 -5.21 -7.85
N VAL A 62 -14.41 -6.35 -7.18
CA VAL A 62 -15.64 -7.09 -6.84
C VAL A 62 -15.89 -6.91 -5.35
N ALA A 63 -17.10 -6.51 -4.98
CA ALA A 63 -17.52 -6.59 -3.59
C ALA A 63 -17.63 -8.08 -3.21
N LEU A 64 -16.56 -8.66 -2.66
CA LEU A 64 -16.59 -10.01 -2.11
C LEU A 64 -17.47 -9.99 -0.85
N PRO A 65 -18.46 -10.89 -0.72
CA PRO A 65 -19.23 -11.00 0.52
C PRO A 65 -18.27 -11.31 1.67
N GLY A 66 -18.30 -10.49 2.73
CA GLY A 66 -17.39 -10.59 3.88
C GLY A 66 -16.38 -9.45 4.02
N GLN A 67 -16.28 -8.54 3.04
CA GLN A 67 -15.55 -7.28 3.22
C GLN A 67 -16.43 -6.29 4.00
N SER A 68 -16.48 -6.45 5.31
CA SER A 68 -17.12 -5.48 6.21
C SER A 68 -16.20 -4.27 6.35
N GLU A 69 -16.57 -3.16 5.71
CA GLU A 69 -15.94 -1.88 6.01
C GLU A 69 -16.29 -1.44 7.44
N VAL A 70 -15.30 -0.96 8.17
CA VAL A 70 -15.53 -0.44 9.52
C VAL A 70 -15.88 1.04 9.41
N ALA A 71 -17.11 1.39 9.79
CA ALA A 71 -17.56 2.78 9.77
C ALA A 71 -16.76 3.63 10.77
N VAL A 72 -16.31 4.81 10.34
CA VAL A 72 -15.59 5.76 11.19
C VAL A 72 -16.61 6.61 11.95
N ALA A 73 -16.80 6.32 13.23
CA ALA A 73 -17.73 7.06 14.08
C ALA A 73 -17.21 8.45 14.50
N ALA A 74 -15.88 8.59 14.67
CA ALA A 74 -15.27 9.82 15.15
C ALA A 74 -13.86 10.05 14.56
N LEU A 75 -13.48 11.31 14.50
CA LEU A 75 -12.13 11.81 14.20
C LEU A 75 -11.51 12.30 15.52
N LEU A 76 -10.34 11.78 15.86
CA LEU A 76 -9.58 12.20 17.05
C LEU A 76 -8.52 13.22 16.65
N GLY A 77 -8.47 14.36 17.34
CA GLY A 77 -7.44 15.39 17.17
C GLY A 77 -7.06 16.03 18.51
N PRO A 78 -6.23 17.09 18.49
CA PRO A 78 -5.79 17.78 19.71
C PRO A 78 -6.94 18.30 20.58
N ASP A 79 -8.04 18.73 19.95
CA ASP A 79 -9.22 19.28 20.63
C ASP A 79 -10.23 18.20 21.08
N GLY A 80 -9.90 16.91 20.93
CA GLY A 80 -10.74 15.77 21.29
C GLY A 80 -11.39 15.05 20.11
N ALA A 81 -12.45 14.28 20.39
CA ALA A 81 -13.17 13.47 19.40
C ALA A 81 -14.36 14.23 18.81
N ARG A 82 -14.48 14.23 17.47
CA ARG A 82 -15.58 14.87 16.73
C ARG A 82 -16.17 13.97 15.66
N ALA A 83 -17.44 14.14 15.32
CA ALA A 83 -18.05 13.44 14.20
C ALA A 83 -17.46 13.91 12.85
N PRO A 84 -17.30 13.02 11.86
CA PRO A 84 -16.89 13.43 10.51
C PRO A 84 -18.03 14.19 9.80
N THR A 85 -17.68 15.17 8.97
CA THR A 85 -18.66 15.98 8.20
C THR A 85 -19.27 15.25 7.00
N ARG A 86 -18.69 14.10 6.64
CA ARG A 86 -19.16 13.19 5.59
C ARG A 86 -18.97 11.74 6.06
N PRO A 87 -19.77 10.78 5.56
CA PRO A 87 -19.53 9.36 5.85
C PRO A 87 -18.10 8.95 5.50
N LEU A 88 -17.45 8.25 6.42
CA LEU A 88 -16.09 7.71 6.29
C LEU A 88 -16.09 6.25 6.74
N SER A 89 -15.25 5.44 6.12
CA SER A 89 -15.03 4.04 6.47
C SER A 89 -13.55 3.69 6.33
N PHE A 90 -13.10 2.71 7.12
CA PHE A 90 -11.81 2.09 6.92
C PHE A 90 -11.94 1.01 5.84
N PRO A 91 -11.09 1.02 4.80
CA PRO A 91 -11.00 -0.11 3.91
C PRO A 91 -10.46 -1.33 4.68
N PRO A 92 -10.86 -2.56 4.33
CA PRO A 92 -10.24 -3.75 4.91
C PRO A 92 -8.74 -3.74 4.62
N PRO A 93 -7.88 -4.26 5.52
CA PRO A 93 -6.47 -4.47 5.23
C PRO A 93 -6.35 -5.44 4.05
N ILE A 94 -5.80 -4.98 2.93
CA ILE A 94 -5.53 -5.83 1.76
C ILE A 94 -4.03 -6.06 1.70
N GLY A 95 -3.60 -7.31 1.84
CA GLY A 95 -2.22 -7.69 1.53
C GLY A 95 -2.03 -7.66 0.03
N SER A 96 -0.97 -7.02 -0.47
CA SER A 96 -0.60 -7.13 -1.88
C SER A 96 0.37 -8.29 -2.08
N ASP A 97 0.40 -8.87 -3.28
CA ASP A 97 1.39 -9.88 -3.63
C ASP A 97 2.82 -9.33 -3.45
N GLY A 98 3.71 -10.19 -2.93
CA GLY A 98 5.11 -9.82 -2.69
C GLY A 98 5.38 -9.00 -1.43
N MET A 99 4.38 -8.77 -0.57
CA MET A 99 4.62 -8.18 0.76
C MET A 99 5.46 -9.11 1.65
N VAL A 100 6.29 -8.48 2.49
CA VAL A 100 7.10 -9.13 3.53
C VAL A 100 6.67 -8.58 4.89
N GLY A 101 6.47 -9.47 5.86
CA GLY A 101 6.13 -9.09 7.23
C GLY A 101 7.36 -8.97 8.12
N VAL A 102 7.37 -7.95 8.98
CA VAL A 102 8.31 -7.83 10.11
C VAL A 102 7.49 -7.86 11.40
N HIS A 103 7.76 -8.84 12.25
CA HIS A 103 7.18 -8.91 13.59
C HIS A 103 8.08 -8.21 14.60
N VAL A 104 7.50 -7.34 15.42
CA VAL A 104 8.25 -6.58 16.43
C VAL A 104 8.22 -7.35 17.74
N GLY A 105 9.31 -8.06 18.04
CA GLY A 105 9.43 -8.84 19.28
C GLY A 105 9.66 -8.00 20.54
N ALA A 106 10.21 -6.78 20.40
CA ALA A 106 10.43 -5.85 21.50
C ALA A 106 10.27 -4.41 21.01
N SER A 107 9.73 -3.54 21.86
CA SER A 107 9.48 -2.13 21.54
C SER A 107 10.78 -1.40 21.15
N ILE A 108 10.75 -0.68 20.03
CA ILE A 108 11.89 0.07 19.51
C ILE A 108 11.41 1.26 18.67
N GLY A 109 11.95 2.45 18.93
CA GLY A 109 11.50 3.68 18.28
C GLY A 109 9.99 3.88 18.43
N ASP A 110 9.29 4.04 17.30
CA ASP A 110 7.83 4.21 17.26
C ASP A 110 7.05 2.87 17.29
N TYR A 111 7.76 1.76 17.14
CA TYR A 111 7.17 0.43 17.16
C TYR A 111 7.07 -0.14 18.59
N ARG A 112 6.06 -0.95 18.82
CA ARG A 112 5.76 -1.59 20.11
C ARG A 112 5.80 -3.10 19.95
N ALA A 113 6.14 -3.80 21.03
CA ALA A 113 6.13 -5.25 21.05
C ALA A 113 4.74 -5.79 20.63
N GLY A 114 4.73 -6.77 19.73
CA GLY A 114 3.51 -7.33 19.15
C GLY A 114 3.07 -6.70 17.82
N ASP A 115 3.68 -5.59 17.40
CA ASP A 115 3.38 -4.98 16.10
C ASP A 115 3.69 -5.92 14.93
N ALA A 116 2.86 -5.85 13.89
CA ALA A 116 3.15 -6.42 12.58
C ALA A 116 3.33 -5.28 11.57
N ILE A 117 4.54 -5.16 11.01
CA ILE A 117 4.88 -4.19 9.98
C ILE A 117 4.80 -4.90 8.63
N TRP A 118 3.94 -4.41 7.74
CA TRP A 118 3.79 -4.91 6.39
C TRP A 118 4.63 -4.06 5.46
N CYS A 119 5.55 -4.73 4.76
CA CYS A 119 6.53 -4.08 3.92
C CYS A 119 6.35 -4.48 2.46
N ARG A 120 6.32 -3.51 1.55
CA ARG A 120 6.34 -3.78 0.11
C ARG A 120 7.76 -3.97 -0.36
N ARG A 121 8.02 -5.07 -1.08
CA ARG A 121 9.33 -5.36 -1.66
C ARG A 121 9.62 -4.44 -2.84
N ILE A 122 10.87 -3.98 -2.93
CA ILE A 122 11.36 -3.09 -3.99
C ILE A 122 12.69 -3.61 -4.55
N ALA A 123 12.91 -3.35 -5.83
CA ALA A 123 14.15 -3.67 -6.53
C ALA A 123 15.22 -2.58 -6.30
N PRO A 124 16.50 -2.86 -6.59
CA PRO A 124 17.56 -1.87 -6.46
C PRO A 124 17.31 -0.55 -7.18
N ASP A 125 16.66 -0.58 -8.35
CA ASP A 125 16.35 0.64 -9.11
C ASP A 125 15.40 1.59 -8.35
N ASP A 126 14.60 1.06 -7.43
CA ASP A 126 13.58 1.81 -6.71
C ASP A 126 14.06 2.38 -5.37
N TYR A 127 15.28 2.10 -4.89
CA TYR A 127 15.67 2.52 -3.52
C TYR A 127 15.66 4.03 -3.33
N ALA A 128 15.88 4.82 -4.38
CA ALA A 128 15.81 6.28 -4.29
C ALA A 128 14.40 6.77 -3.88
N SER A 129 13.35 6.05 -4.26
CA SER A 129 11.96 6.36 -3.88
C SER A 129 11.67 6.10 -2.39
N ALA A 130 12.53 5.34 -1.71
CA ALA A 130 12.39 4.95 -0.31
C ALA A 130 13.18 5.84 0.66
N LEU A 131 13.74 6.96 0.19
CA LEU A 131 14.43 7.91 1.08
C LEU A 131 13.49 8.41 2.18
N ASN A 132 14.03 8.53 3.39
CA ASN A 132 13.32 8.87 4.63
C ASN A 132 12.22 7.89 5.05
N ARG A 133 12.19 6.68 4.47
CA ARG A 133 11.27 5.61 4.86
C ARG A 133 12.00 4.56 5.67
N ASP A 134 11.25 3.90 6.55
CA ASP A 134 11.75 2.75 7.29
C ASP A 134 11.71 1.53 6.35
N ILE A 135 12.85 0.86 6.21
CA ILE A 135 13.05 -0.24 5.26
C ILE A 135 13.73 -1.43 5.94
N LEU A 136 13.39 -2.62 5.45
CA LEU A 136 14.08 -3.88 5.69
C LEU A 136 15.10 -4.14 4.58
N LEU A 137 16.33 -4.44 4.96
CA LEU A 137 17.41 -4.81 4.04
C LEU A 137 17.97 -6.20 4.42
N PRO A 138 18.15 -7.11 3.46
CA PRO A 138 18.84 -8.37 3.68
C PRO A 138 20.34 -8.15 3.88
N ARG A 139 20.96 -9.04 4.64
CA ARG A 139 22.40 -9.17 4.84
C ARG A 139 22.81 -10.63 4.58
N PRO A 140 24.10 -10.88 4.26
CA PRO A 140 24.60 -12.24 4.12
C PRO A 140 24.27 -13.13 5.32
N ALA A 141 24.17 -14.44 5.08
CA ALA A 141 23.82 -15.45 6.07
C ALA A 141 22.42 -15.27 6.72
N GLY A 142 21.44 -14.83 5.93
CA GLY A 142 20.03 -14.76 6.35
C GLY A 142 19.73 -13.69 7.40
N ARG A 143 20.63 -12.71 7.58
CA ARG A 143 20.46 -11.61 8.52
C ARG A 143 19.66 -10.49 7.88
N PHE A 144 19.12 -9.60 8.70
CA PHE A 144 18.40 -8.43 8.24
C PHE A 144 18.80 -7.19 9.03
N LEU A 145 18.66 -6.03 8.40
CA LEU A 145 18.69 -4.74 9.06
C LEU A 145 17.35 -4.05 8.83
N PHE A 146 16.85 -3.36 9.85
CA PHE A 146 15.65 -2.54 9.76
C PHE A 146 15.96 -1.15 10.31
N GLY A 147 15.61 -0.11 9.55
CA GLY A 147 15.90 1.26 9.91
C GLY A 147 15.47 2.24 8.82
N ARG A 148 15.72 3.53 9.05
CA ARG A 148 15.39 4.58 8.10
C ARG A 148 16.44 4.70 7.02
N LEU A 149 16.05 4.62 5.75
CA LEU A 149 16.94 4.95 4.65
C LEU A 149 17.16 6.47 4.64
N ILE A 150 18.38 6.93 4.85
CA ILE A 150 18.72 8.36 4.95
C ILE A 150 19.53 8.87 3.76
N GLY A 151 20.10 7.98 2.96
CA GLY A 151 20.93 8.36 1.82
C GLY A 151 21.19 7.22 0.84
N ARG A 152 21.48 7.61 -0.40
CA ARG A 152 21.97 6.72 -1.46
C ARG A 152 23.07 7.41 -2.24
N GLU A 153 24.21 6.75 -2.36
CA GLU A 153 25.38 7.20 -3.12
C GLU A 153 25.82 6.07 -4.05
N GLY A 154 25.33 6.07 -5.29
CA GLY A 154 25.57 4.99 -6.25
C GLY A 154 24.97 3.67 -5.76
N ASP A 155 25.84 2.70 -5.47
CA ASP A 155 25.53 1.37 -4.93
C ASP A 155 25.49 1.33 -3.40
N ARG A 156 25.86 2.44 -2.72
CA ARG A 156 25.86 2.53 -1.26
C ARG A 156 24.56 3.10 -0.74
N LEU A 157 23.94 2.38 0.18
CA LEU A 157 22.79 2.82 0.98
C LEU A 157 23.23 3.20 2.38
N GLN A 158 22.74 4.33 2.86
CA GLN A 158 22.94 4.82 4.23
C GLN A 158 21.66 4.57 5.02
N LEU A 159 21.74 3.73 6.04
CA LEU A 159 20.63 3.31 6.89
C LEU A 159 20.86 3.77 8.32
N LEU A 160 19.88 4.43 8.92
CA LEU A 160 19.88 4.78 10.34
C LEU A 160 19.01 3.77 11.12
N PRO A 161 19.60 2.96 12.03
CA PRO A 161 18.81 2.08 12.87
C PRO A 161 17.83 2.85 13.78
N LEU A 162 16.75 2.21 14.21
CA LEU A 162 15.69 2.86 14.99
C LEU A 162 16.08 3.17 16.45
N GLY A 163 17.16 2.57 16.95
CA GLY A 163 17.60 2.76 18.34
C GLY A 163 18.17 4.16 18.57
N SER A 164 17.89 4.74 19.74
CA SER A 164 18.47 6.02 20.16
C SER A 164 20.00 5.93 20.23
N GLY A 165 20.69 6.95 19.71
CA GLY A 165 22.16 7.01 19.74
C GLY A 165 22.87 5.99 18.85
N THR A 166 22.13 5.29 17.97
CA THR A 166 22.73 4.39 17.00
C THR A 166 23.45 5.16 15.90
N ARG A 167 24.54 4.58 15.39
CA ARG A 167 25.29 5.15 14.27
C ARG A 167 24.66 4.71 12.95
N GLN A 168 24.80 5.57 11.94
CA GLN A 168 24.47 5.20 10.57
C GLN A 168 25.27 3.97 10.13
N LEU A 169 24.63 3.11 9.36
CA LEU A 169 25.20 1.94 8.73
C LEU A 169 25.25 2.17 7.23
N VAL A 170 26.33 1.72 6.58
CA VAL A 170 26.45 1.75 5.13
C VAL A 170 26.41 0.32 4.60
N LEU A 171 25.54 0.08 3.63
CA LEU A 171 25.45 -1.19 2.91
C LEU A 171 25.78 -0.94 1.44
N THR A 172 26.48 -1.88 0.83
CA THR A 172 26.76 -1.87 -0.61
C THR A 172 25.90 -2.92 -1.28
N ASP A 173 25.20 -2.51 -2.33
CA ASP A 173 24.47 -3.34 -3.28
C ASP A 173 23.59 -4.45 -2.66
N PRO A 174 22.63 -4.11 -1.77
CA PRO A 174 21.68 -5.10 -1.29
C PRO A 174 20.78 -5.56 -2.46
N PRO A 175 20.48 -6.87 -2.59
CA PRO A 175 19.78 -7.42 -3.76
C PRO A 175 18.29 -7.05 -3.83
N TRP A 176 17.69 -6.66 -2.71
CA TRP A 176 16.33 -6.14 -2.62
C TRP A 176 16.17 -5.37 -1.30
N ALA A 177 15.12 -4.55 -1.19
CA ALA A 177 14.69 -3.94 0.07
C ALA A 177 13.17 -4.13 0.24
N ALA A 178 12.65 -3.95 1.45
CA ALA A 178 11.20 -3.87 1.65
C ALA A 178 10.85 -2.63 2.49
N VAL A 179 10.00 -1.77 1.94
CA VAL A 179 9.62 -0.49 2.56
C VAL A 179 8.43 -0.71 3.48
N ALA A 180 8.48 -0.25 4.71
CA ALA A 180 7.33 -0.28 5.62
C ALA A 180 6.20 0.61 5.07
N GLU A 181 5.02 0.01 4.84
CA GLU A 181 3.85 0.70 4.29
C GLU A 181 2.66 0.70 5.23
N GLN A 182 2.51 -0.36 6.04
CA GLN A 182 1.39 -0.46 6.96
C GLN A 182 1.83 -1.07 8.30
N LEU A 183 1.32 -0.50 9.38
CA LEU A 183 1.50 -0.99 10.74
C LEU A 183 0.17 -1.54 11.25
N VAL A 184 0.15 -2.81 11.66
CA VAL A 184 -0.98 -3.42 12.34
C VAL A 184 -0.60 -3.63 13.79
N ARG A 185 -1.27 -2.90 14.68
CA ARG A 185 -1.12 -3.01 16.14
C ARG A 185 -2.46 -3.42 16.73
N ARG A 186 -2.46 -4.52 17.48
CA ARG A 186 -3.58 -4.87 18.36
C ARG A 186 -3.35 -4.14 19.68
N LEU A 187 -4.32 -3.33 20.08
CA LEU A 187 -4.31 -2.53 21.30
C LEU A 187 -5.11 -3.23 22.40
#